data_AF-A0A150AGN0-F1
#
_entry.id   AF-A0A150AGN0-F1
#
_cell.length_a   1.000
_cell.length_b   1.000
_cell.length_c   1.000
_cell.angle_alpha   90.00
_cell.angle_beta   90.00
_cell.angle_gamma   90.00
#
_symmetry.space_group_name_H-M   'P 1'
#
loop_
_entity.id
_entity.type
_entity.pdbx_description
1 polymer ?
#
loop_
_entity_poly.entity_id
_entity_poly.type
_entity_poly.pdbx_seq_one_letter_code
_entity_poly.pdbx_strand_id
1 'polypeptide(L)'
;MPKLDKSFKNHLDTLSISSKEAVVDGTKNSLEYDPIKKYLHVTRFVEDVLTKLTLKSYHSPLSQLILISGNVGDGKSHLLARLHELYPEEMKVFKIKNDATESQSVDKSWKQELDEFLEGFTDEALNDTEREKSKAILAINLGTLTNFLEDYQENKKYSKLQKFVDEFNLLNSSFEEVNIPDSSPFQYINLADYQLFSIRENPDEIKSKVISKLLHKITSKSDDNPFYQAFKDDYENNENKYRDPIYYNYLFISDEKTQDLITKIILSAIISDKLIVSVRQLLNFIYLLIVPNNLASKNKNQIANTIKGYDIRTYISSLTPFLIFNDEESFIFKSIKYFDPCRNRNSELDQHIFKLSNKEQIESVYNNKNLELPEFVLELINKNSEKLADKETRAIIRLFTRLNYFRDWESNQVVTDYIIMLYYSYVNPKSSRFKNIIKNIINGIYNWNGTSTNKTQINIEIGKKQNEYKVSQELKIIPQLVKNGYLEADGELHRFALSLKLGFNANRDEVFETTIDYNLFELLYKIGNGYRPNREDKQRHLSFDVFIQQISRDAGRMMDLTFQQTSGKSKDRYKLSYTVGLGYEFTKED
;
A
#
# COMPACT_ATOMS: atom_id res chain seq x y z
N MET A 1 20.81 -28.09 24.56
CA MET A 1 19.80 -27.85 23.51
C MET A 1 19.95 -28.92 22.44
N PRO A 2 18.88 -29.58 21.97
CA PRO A 2 18.99 -30.52 20.87
C PRO A 2 19.38 -29.74 19.61
N LYS A 3 20.41 -30.20 18.89
CA LYS A 3 20.77 -29.67 17.57
C LYS A 3 19.57 -29.86 16.65
N LEU A 4 18.86 -28.78 16.36
CA LEU A 4 17.89 -28.73 15.28
C LEU A 4 18.67 -28.95 13.98
N ASP A 5 18.58 -30.14 13.42
CA ASP A 5 19.00 -30.45 12.07
C ASP A 5 18.05 -29.69 11.12
N LYS A 6 18.29 -28.39 10.91
CA LYS A 6 17.41 -27.54 10.10
C LYS A 6 18.21 -26.86 9.00
N SER A 7 18.13 -27.45 7.81
CA SER A 7 18.60 -26.88 6.55
C SER A 7 18.14 -25.42 6.37
N PHE A 8 18.84 -24.68 5.51
CA PHE A 8 18.48 -23.31 5.14
C PHE A 8 17.04 -23.23 4.62
N LYS A 9 16.62 -24.21 3.81
CA LYS A 9 15.25 -24.35 3.32
C LYS A 9 14.22 -24.39 4.46
N ASN A 10 14.49 -25.12 5.54
CA ASN A 10 13.56 -25.21 6.68
C ASN A 10 13.40 -23.87 7.41
N HIS A 11 14.47 -23.06 7.47
CA HIS A 11 14.37 -21.70 8.02
C HIS A 11 13.56 -20.79 7.09
N LEU A 12 13.77 -20.87 5.77
CA LEU A 12 12.97 -20.11 4.82
C LEU A 12 11.48 -20.50 4.87
N ASP A 13 11.16 -21.77 5.09
CA ASP A 13 9.76 -22.24 5.16
C ASP A 13 8.95 -21.61 6.30
N THR A 14 9.60 -21.13 7.36
CA THR A 14 8.92 -20.41 8.46
C THR A 14 8.37 -19.06 8.01
N LEU A 15 8.86 -18.51 6.89
CA LEU A 15 8.39 -17.26 6.29
C LEU A 15 7.11 -17.44 5.45
N SER A 16 6.79 -18.69 5.08
CA SER A 16 5.65 -19.00 4.21
C SER A 16 4.30 -18.83 4.93
N ILE A 17 3.26 -18.43 4.18
CA ILE A 17 1.90 -18.28 4.73
C ILE A 17 1.36 -19.62 5.29
N SER A 18 1.77 -20.76 4.74
CA SER A 18 1.28 -22.09 5.14
C SER A 18 1.96 -22.65 6.39
N SER A 19 2.98 -21.97 6.96
CA SER A 19 3.61 -22.46 8.19
C SER A 19 2.63 -22.46 9.36
N LYS A 20 2.63 -23.54 10.15
CA LYS A 20 1.92 -23.61 11.45
C LYS A 20 2.44 -22.56 12.43
N GLU A 21 3.69 -22.12 12.24
CA GLU A 21 4.30 -21.02 12.97
C GLU A 21 3.72 -19.67 12.52
N ALA A 22 2.79 -19.56 11.56
CA ALA A 22 2.26 -18.25 11.15
C ALA A 22 1.18 -17.65 12.09
N VAL A 23 0.73 -18.40 13.11
CA VAL A 23 -0.33 -17.98 14.05
C VAL A 23 0.27 -17.65 15.42
N VAL A 24 -0.19 -16.56 16.04
CA VAL A 24 0.24 -16.10 17.38
C VAL A 24 -1.01 -15.93 18.24
N ASP A 25 -1.00 -16.56 19.42
CA ASP A 25 -2.01 -16.34 20.45
C ASP A 25 -1.60 -15.14 21.32
N GLY A 26 -2.39 -14.07 21.28
CA GLY A 26 -2.11 -12.82 21.99
C GLY A 26 -2.38 -12.86 23.50
N THR A 27 -2.96 -13.95 24.03
CA THR A 27 -3.37 -14.03 25.45
C THR A 27 -2.27 -14.50 26.40
N LYS A 28 -1.10 -14.86 25.86
CA LYS A 28 0.03 -15.46 26.61
C LYS A 28 1.37 -14.94 26.09
N ASN A 29 2.45 -15.25 26.80
CA ASN A 29 3.84 -15.08 26.34
C ASN A 29 4.21 -16.07 25.21
N SER A 30 3.38 -16.16 24.16
CA SER A 30 3.56 -17.11 23.05
C SER A 30 4.83 -16.85 22.24
N LEU A 31 5.36 -15.62 22.28
CA LEU A 31 6.58 -15.22 21.57
C LEU A 31 7.85 -15.81 22.20
N GLU A 32 7.82 -16.20 23.47
CA GLU A 32 8.96 -16.84 24.14
C GLU A 32 9.26 -18.23 23.56
N TYR A 33 8.24 -18.91 23.04
CA TYR A 33 8.33 -20.25 22.48
C TYR A 33 8.66 -20.29 20.98
N ASP A 34 8.84 -19.12 20.35
CA ASP A 34 9.15 -19.02 18.92
C ASP A 34 10.31 -18.02 18.66
N PRO A 35 11.57 -18.49 18.77
CA PRO A 35 12.75 -17.64 18.60
C PRO A 35 12.85 -16.96 17.24
N ILE A 36 12.36 -17.60 16.17
CA ILE A 36 12.40 -17.04 14.81
C ILE A 36 11.40 -15.89 14.70
N LYS A 37 10.18 -16.01 15.25
CA LYS A 37 9.25 -14.88 15.31
C LYS A 37 9.80 -13.71 16.09
N LYS A 38 10.38 -13.99 17.26
CA LYS A 38 11.00 -12.94 18.10
C LYS A 38 12.14 -12.26 17.34
N TYR A 39 12.94 -13.03 16.60
CA TYR A 39 13.99 -12.51 15.74
C TYR A 39 13.42 -11.63 14.61
N LEU A 40 12.38 -12.07 13.90
CA LEU A 40 11.78 -11.35 12.77
C LEU A 40 10.94 -10.14 13.19
N HIS A 41 10.57 -10.01 14.46
CA HIS A 41 9.76 -8.89 14.92
C HIS A 41 10.42 -7.54 14.61
N VAL A 42 9.66 -6.63 14.02
CA VAL A 42 10.06 -5.24 13.79
C VAL A 42 9.03 -4.33 14.46
N THR A 43 9.48 -3.55 15.43
CA THR A 43 8.66 -2.56 16.12
C THR A 43 8.07 -1.56 15.13
N ARG A 44 6.75 -1.41 15.19
CA ARG A 44 5.97 -0.47 14.39
C ARG A 44 5.58 0.75 15.22
N PHE A 45 5.37 1.89 14.57
CA PHE A 45 4.91 3.11 15.27
C PHE A 45 3.61 2.88 16.06
N VAL A 46 2.67 2.10 15.52
CA VAL A 46 1.41 1.75 16.18
C VAL A 46 1.60 1.00 17.51
N GLU A 47 2.70 0.27 17.66
CA GLU A 47 3.06 -0.45 18.90
C GLU A 47 3.42 0.54 20.02
N ASP A 48 4.17 1.60 19.69
CA ASP A 48 4.51 2.65 20.63
C ASP A 48 3.27 3.43 21.06
N VAL A 49 2.34 3.70 20.13
CA VAL A 49 1.05 4.35 20.42
C VAL A 49 0.20 3.48 21.35
N LEU A 50 0.04 2.19 21.01
CA LEU A 50 -0.72 1.25 21.83
C LEU A 50 -0.09 1.09 23.23
N THR A 51 1.24 1.03 23.32
CA THR A 51 1.96 0.97 24.60
C THR A 51 1.66 2.19 25.45
N LYS A 52 1.77 3.39 24.89
CA LYS A 52 1.45 4.65 25.59
C LYS A 52 -0.01 4.69 26.05
N LEU A 53 -0.95 4.28 25.21
CA LEU A 53 -2.37 4.20 25.57
C LEU A 53 -2.60 3.21 26.72
N THR A 54 -1.99 2.03 26.66
CA THR A 54 -2.10 0.99 27.68
C THR A 54 -1.58 1.47 29.04
N LEU A 55 -0.38 2.06 29.06
CA LEU A 55 0.21 2.59 30.29
C LEU A 55 -0.59 3.77 30.85
N LYS A 56 -1.10 4.68 29.99
CA LYS A 56 -2.01 5.75 30.41
C LYS A 56 -3.28 5.19 31.05
N SER A 57 -3.94 4.23 30.41
CA SER A 57 -5.14 3.59 30.94
C SER A 57 -4.86 2.81 32.23
N TYR A 58 -3.67 2.23 32.38
CA TYR A 58 -3.22 1.58 33.61
C TYR A 58 -3.11 2.56 34.79
N HIS A 59 -2.65 3.79 34.55
CA HIS A 59 -2.57 4.81 35.61
C HIS A 59 -3.87 5.59 35.83
N SER A 60 -4.84 5.51 34.91
CA SER A 60 -6.12 6.19 35.06
C SER A 60 -6.90 5.67 36.29
N PRO A 61 -7.49 6.57 37.10
CA PRO A 61 -8.37 6.20 38.21
C PRO A 61 -9.78 5.79 37.75
N LEU A 62 -10.10 5.92 36.45
CA LEU A 62 -11.41 5.59 35.89
C LEU A 62 -11.40 4.18 35.28
N SER A 63 -12.60 3.64 35.01
CA SER A 63 -12.72 2.48 34.13
C SER A 63 -12.17 2.82 32.74
N GLN A 64 -11.43 1.90 32.13
CA GLN A 64 -10.77 2.11 30.84
C GLN A 64 -10.96 0.90 29.93
N LEU A 65 -11.60 1.12 28.78
CA LEU A 65 -11.72 0.14 27.71
C LEU A 65 -10.90 0.60 26.50
N ILE A 66 -9.88 -0.16 26.13
CA ILE A 66 -9.09 0.06 24.92
C ILE A 66 -9.65 -0.83 23.80
N LEU A 67 -10.19 -0.20 22.76
CA LEU A 67 -10.66 -0.88 21.56
C LEU A 67 -9.54 -0.92 20.52
N ILE A 68 -9.17 -2.13 20.09
CA ILE A 68 -8.19 -2.37 19.01
C ILE A 68 -8.94 -2.87 17.78
N SER A 69 -9.04 -2.03 16.75
CA SER A 69 -9.59 -2.40 15.45
C SER A 69 -8.50 -2.68 14.42
N GLY A 70 -8.83 -3.45 13.39
CA GLY A 70 -7.95 -3.75 12.27
C GLY A 70 -8.42 -4.98 11.50
N ASN A 71 -7.85 -5.19 10.33
CA ASN A 71 -8.12 -6.33 9.46
C ASN A 71 -7.46 -7.63 9.97
N VAL A 72 -7.82 -8.74 9.35
CA VAL A 72 -7.15 -10.03 9.57
C VAL A 72 -5.71 -9.92 9.08
N GLY A 73 -4.74 -10.28 9.92
CA GLY A 73 -3.32 -10.23 9.59
C GLY A 73 -2.58 -8.95 10.01
N ASP A 74 -3.28 -7.92 10.50
CA ASP A 74 -2.64 -6.66 10.96
C ASP A 74 -1.75 -6.82 12.20
N GLY A 75 -1.77 -8.01 12.82
CA GLY A 75 -0.92 -8.35 13.96
C GLY A 75 -1.52 -8.01 15.32
N LYS A 76 -2.85 -7.87 15.44
CA LYS A 76 -3.55 -7.61 16.73
C LYS A 76 -3.05 -8.51 17.86
N SER A 77 -3.11 -9.83 17.67
CA SER A 77 -2.65 -10.83 18.63
C SER A 77 -1.14 -10.72 18.91
N HIS A 78 -0.34 -10.40 17.89
CA HIS A 78 1.10 -10.21 18.05
C HIS A 78 1.43 -8.99 18.91
N LEU A 79 0.72 -7.87 18.73
CA LEU A 79 0.89 -6.66 19.53
C LEU A 79 0.49 -6.91 21.00
N LEU A 80 -0.61 -7.63 21.23
CA LEU A 80 -1.03 -8.00 22.59
C LEU A 80 -0.04 -8.95 23.29
N ALA A 81 0.45 -9.97 22.59
CA ALA A 81 1.52 -10.85 23.12
C ALA A 81 2.78 -10.06 23.47
N ARG A 82 3.11 -9.03 22.68
CA ARG A 82 4.28 -8.19 22.91
C ARG A 82 4.13 -7.29 24.13
N LEU A 83 2.93 -6.73 24.34
CA LEU A 83 2.62 -5.99 25.56
C LEU A 83 2.72 -6.88 26.81
N HIS A 84 2.20 -8.12 26.75
CA HIS A 84 2.35 -9.09 27.84
C HIS A 84 3.81 -9.39 28.17
N GLU A 85 4.66 -9.53 27.14
CA GLU A 85 6.09 -9.80 27.32
C GLU A 85 6.83 -8.61 27.94
N LEU A 86 6.51 -7.39 27.52
CA LEU A 86 7.22 -6.17 27.95
C LEU A 86 6.69 -5.57 29.26
N TYR A 87 5.39 -5.69 29.52
CA TYR A 87 4.68 -5.06 30.65
C TYR A 87 3.79 -6.08 31.37
N PRO A 88 4.36 -7.17 31.92
CA PRO A 88 3.58 -8.28 32.47
C PRO A 88 2.74 -7.88 33.68
N GLU A 89 3.21 -6.95 34.53
CA GLU A 89 2.48 -6.55 35.73
C GLU A 89 1.31 -5.62 35.42
N GLU A 90 1.50 -4.68 34.49
CA GLU A 90 0.45 -3.78 34.03
C GLU A 90 -0.65 -4.55 33.30
N MET A 91 -0.26 -5.51 32.46
CA MET A 91 -1.20 -6.31 31.67
C MET A 91 -2.06 -7.25 32.53
N LYS A 92 -1.62 -7.66 33.72
CA LYS A 92 -2.44 -8.47 34.65
C LYS A 92 -3.72 -7.75 35.11
N VAL A 93 -3.72 -6.42 35.10
CA VAL A 93 -4.88 -5.62 35.52
C VAL A 93 -5.96 -5.57 34.44
N PHE A 94 -5.60 -5.79 33.17
CA PHE A 94 -6.55 -5.72 32.07
C PHE A 94 -7.22 -7.08 31.83
N LYS A 95 -8.56 -7.06 31.70
CA LYS A 95 -9.31 -8.15 31.07
C LYS A 95 -9.11 -8.06 29.55
N ILE A 96 -8.58 -9.10 28.92
CA ILE A 96 -8.19 -9.05 27.49
C ILE A 96 -9.01 -10.05 26.68
N LYS A 97 -9.57 -9.60 25.55
CA LYS A 97 -10.19 -10.46 24.54
C LYS A 97 -9.56 -10.16 23.17
N ASN A 98 -8.83 -11.15 22.63
CA ASN A 98 -8.06 -11.04 21.37
C ASN A 98 -8.93 -11.01 20.11
N ASP A 99 -10.09 -11.65 20.17
CA ASP A 99 -11.09 -11.62 19.12
C ASP A 99 -12.47 -11.67 19.77
N ALA A 100 -13.27 -10.64 19.55
CA ALA A 100 -14.62 -10.58 20.08
C ALA A 100 -15.57 -11.65 19.50
N THR A 101 -15.23 -12.21 18.33
CA THR A 101 -16.05 -13.20 17.61
C THR A 101 -15.69 -14.65 17.92
N GLU A 102 -14.53 -14.89 18.55
CA GLU A 102 -14.18 -16.22 19.06
C GLU A 102 -14.97 -16.50 20.35
N SER A 103 -15.89 -17.46 20.29
CA SER A 103 -16.55 -18.02 21.46
C SER A 103 -15.69 -19.16 22.01
N GLN A 104 -15.28 -19.07 23.28
CA GLN A 104 -14.53 -20.13 23.94
C GLN A 104 -15.45 -21.17 24.59
N SER A 105 -16.74 -20.87 24.69
CA SER A 105 -17.75 -21.73 25.31
C SER A 105 -18.60 -22.42 24.25
N VAL A 106 -18.77 -23.74 24.37
CA VAL A 106 -19.62 -24.53 23.44
C VAL A 106 -21.08 -24.07 23.47
N ASP A 107 -21.54 -23.51 24.58
CA ASP A 107 -22.96 -23.20 24.84
C ASP A 107 -23.31 -21.70 24.76
N LYS A 108 -22.33 -20.79 24.57
CA LYS A 108 -22.57 -19.34 24.54
C LYS A 108 -22.36 -18.75 23.15
N SER A 109 -23.22 -17.79 22.79
CA SER A 109 -23.00 -16.98 21.59
C SER A 109 -21.89 -15.94 21.85
N TRP A 110 -21.20 -15.51 20.79
CA TRP A 110 -20.18 -14.47 20.89
C TRP A 110 -20.73 -13.15 21.47
N LYS A 111 -22.02 -12.85 21.23
CA LYS A 111 -22.71 -11.67 21.81
C LYS A 111 -22.85 -11.78 23.32
N GLN A 112 -23.21 -12.96 23.83
CA GLN A 112 -23.34 -13.19 25.27
C GLN A 112 -21.99 -13.09 25.98
N GLU A 113 -20.94 -13.70 25.42
CA GLU A 113 -19.60 -13.56 25.99
C GLU A 113 -19.07 -12.12 25.92
N LEU A 114 -19.43 -11.36 24.87
CA LEU A 114 -19.06 -9.97 24.74
C LEU A 114 -19.81 -9.08 25.75
N ASP A 115 -21.08 -9.36 26.02
CA ASP A 115 -21.88 -8.68 27.04
C ASP A 115 -21.28 -8.88 28.46
N GLU A 116 -20.92 -10.13 28.80
CA GLU A 116 -20.19 -10.47 30.04
C GLU A 116 -18.80 -9.83 30.08
N PHE A 117 -18.14 -9.68 28.93
CA PHE A 117 -16.85 -8.99 28.84
C PHE A 117 -16.98 -7.50 29.15
N LEU A 118 -18.03 -6.86 28.63
CA LEU A 118 -18.27 -5.41 28.68
C LEU A 118 -19.11 -4.95 29.87
N GLU A 119 -19.50 -5.83 30.80
CA GLU A 119 -20.39 -5.51 31.92
C GLU A 119 -19.91 -4.29 32.76
N GLY A 120 -18.59 -4.22 33.01
CA GLY A 120 -17.95 -3.10 33.73
C GLY A 120 -17.92 -1.76 32.99
N PHE A 121 -18.40 -1.73 31.74
CA PHE A 121 -18.45 -0.57 30.85
C PHE A 121 -19.87 -0.19 30.44
N THR A 122 -20.88 -0.78 31.08
CA THR A 122 -22.27 -0.33 30.97
C THR A 122 -22.42 1.09 31.51
N ASP A 123 -23.45 1.80 31.06
CA ASP A 123 -23.69 3.18 31.50
C ASP A 123 -23.88 3.28 33.02
N GLU A 124 -24.53 2.27 33.62
CA GLU A 124 -24.70 2.12 35.08
C GLU A 124 -23.35 1.92 35.78
N ALA A 125 -22.55 0.94 35.34
CA ALA A 125 -21.24 0.66 35.94
C ALA A 125 -20.27 1.85 35.83
N LEU A 126 -20.34 2.63 34.75
CA LEU A 126 -19.52 3.83 34.57
C LEU A 126 -19.94 4.99 35.46
N ASN A 127 -21.22 5.06 35.87
CA ASN A 127 -21.74 6.10 36.77
C ASN A 127 -21.58 5.73 38.25
N ASP A 128 -21.40 4.45 38.56
CA ASP A 128 -21.22 3.98 39.92
C ASP A 128 -19.82 4.34 40.45
N THR A 129 -19.76 5.25 41.42
CA THR A 129 -18.52 5.71 42.05
C THR A 129 -17.96 4.73 43.07
N GLU A 130 -18.78 3.82 43.61
CA GLU A 130 -18.40 2.85 44.64
C GLU A 130 -17.92 1.52 44.02
N ARG A 131 -18.32 1.23 42.78
CA ARG A 131 -17.86 0.03 42.04
C ARG A 131 -16.37 0.09 41.70
N GLU A 132 -15.73 -1.07 41.81
CA GLU A 132 -14.36 -1.30 41.36
C GLU A 132 -14.21 -0.98 39.87
N LYS A 133 -13.16 -0.22 39.53
CA LYS A 133 -12.96 0.27 38.17
C LYS A 133 -12.39 -0.81 37.28
N SER A 134 -13.08 -1.06 36.17
CA SER A 134 -12.74 -2.12 35.22
C SER A 134 -11.74 -1.62 34.18
N LYS A 135 -10.71 -2.42 33.91
CA LYS A 135 -9.75 -2.17 32.83
C LYS A 135 -9.81 -3.32 31.84
N ALA A 136 -9.98 -3.01 30.56
CA ALA A 136 -10.10 -4.03 29.54
C ALA A 136 -9.48 -3.61 28.21
N ILE A 137 -9.00 -4.60 27.46
CA ILE A 137 -8.53 -4.44 26.08
C ILE A 137 -9.34 -5.40 25.21
N LEU A 138 -10.04 -4.85 24.22
CA LEU A 138 -10.90 -5.60 23.32
C LEU A 138 -10.42 -5.41 21.87
N ALA A 139 -9.95 -6.49 21.27
CA ALA A 139 -9.71 -6.54 19.83
C ALA A 139 -10.99 -6.96 19.10
N ILE A 140 -11.54 -6.07 18.29
CA ILE A 140 -12.84 -6.25 17.62
C ILE A 140 -12.88 -5.52 16.27
N ASN A 141 -13.55 -6.11 15.28
CA ASN A 141 -13.92 -5.38 14.06
C ASN A 141 -15.05 -4.41 14.38
N LEU A 142 -14.91 -3.14 14.01
CA LEU A 142 -15.92 -2.13 14.31
C LEU A 142 -17.32 -2.46 13.79
N GLY A 143 -17.46 -3.08 12.62
CA GLY A 143 -18.78 -3.49 12.13
C GLY A 143 -19.44 -4.52 13.06
N THR A 144 -18.64 -5.40 13.67
CA THR A 144 -19.10 -6.36 14.69
C THR A 144 -19.48 -5.64 15.98
N LEU A 145 -18.72 -4.62 16.40
CA LEU A 145 -19.06 -3.80 17.57
C LEU A 145 -20.39 -3.05 17.34
N THR A 146 -20.58 -2.44 16.18
CA THR A 146 -21.83 -1.74 15.84
C THR A 146 -23.03 -2.69 15.88
N ASN A 147 -22.92 -3.88 15.27
CA ASN A 147 -23.96 -4.90 15.32
C ASN A 147 -24.27 -5.35 16.75
N PHE A 148 -23.26 -5.48 17.62
CA PHE A 148 -23.49 -5.75 19.03
C PHE A 148 -24.24 -4.61 19.73
N LEU A 149 -23.86 -3.36 19.48
CA LEU A 149 -24.48 -2.19 20.12
C LEU A 149 -25.92 -1.94 19.65
N GLU A 150 -26.26 -2.32 18.42
CA GLU A 150 -27.64 -2.24 17.89
C GLU A 150 -28.63 -3.04 18.75
N ASP A 151 -28.26 -4.22 19.24
CA ASP A 151 -29.12 -5.05 20.12
C ASP A 151 -29.46 -4.38 21.46
N TYR A 152 -28.65 -3.40 21.89
CA TYR A 152 -28.79 -2.68 23.17
C TYR A 152 -29.20 -1.21 23.01
N GLN A 153 -29.58 -0.79 21.80
CA GLN A 153 -30.06 0.57 21.55
C GLN A 153 -31.32 0.90 22.36
N GLU A 154 -32.28 -0.03 22.42
CA GLU A 154 -33.57 0.20 23.07
C GLU A 154 -33.45 0.32 24.60
N ASN A 155 -32.65 -0.55 25.22
CA ASN A 155 -32.45 -0.56 26.68
C ASN A 155 -31.34 0.40 27.14
N LYS A 156 -30.64 1.06 26.20
CA LYS A 156 -29.58 2.05 26.46
C LYS A 156 -28.46 1.57 27.37
N LYS A 157 -28.22 0.25 27.45
CA LYS A 157 -27.21 -0.35 28.33
C LYS A 157 -25.79 0.18 28.06
N TYR A 158 -25.49 0.46 26.80
CA TYR A 158 -24.18 0.92 26.31
C TYR A 158 -24.25 2.26 25.57
N SER A 159 -25.15 3.17 25.96
CA SER A 159 -25.39 4.39 25.18
C SER A 159 -24.18 5.33 25.13
N LYS A 160 -23.34 5.37 26.17
CA LYS A 160 -22.08 6.14 26.13
C LYS A 160 -21.06 5.54 25.16
N LEU A 161 -20.96 4.21 25.09
CA LEU A 161 -20.08 3.53 24.15
C LEU A 161 -20.56 3.71 22.70
N GLN A 162 -21.87 3.67 22.48
CA GLN A 162 -22.46 3.95 21.18
C GLN A 162 -22.17 5.38 20.71
N LYS A 163 -22.38 6.38 21.58
CA LYS A 163 -22.01 7.76 21.28
C LYS A 163 -20.53 7.90 20.94
N PHE A 164 -19.65 7.21 21.69
CA PHE A 164 -18.22 7.20 21.39
C PHE A 164 -17.93 6.64 19.99
N VAL A 165 -18.60 5.55 19.58
CA VAL A 165 -18.44 4.97 18.24
C VAL A 165 -18.93 5.92 17.14
N ASP A 166 -20.06 6.59 17.38
CA ASP A 166 -20.70 7.51 16.43
C ASP A 166 -19.95 8.85 16.30
N GLU A 167 -19.60 9.48 17.43
CA GLU A 167 -18.90 10.78 17.50
C GLU A 167 -17.53 10.73 16.82
N PHE A 168 -16.82 9.62 16.99
CA PHE A 168 -15.51 9.42 16.40
C PHE A 168 -15.58 8.77 15.02
N ASN A 169 -16.79 8.63 14.48
CA ASN A 169 -17.10 8.16 13.15
C ASN A 169 -16.30 6.90 12.81
N LEU A 170 -16.13 5.99 13.78
CA LEU A 170 -15.12 4.93 13.71
C LEU A 170 -15.31 4.04 12.45
N LEU A 171 -16.53 3.98 11.93
CA LEU A 171 -16.92 3.25 10.72
C LEU A 171 -16.48 3.93 9.42
N ASN A 172 -16.45 5.26 9.37
CA ASN A 172 -15.99 6.00 8.21
C ASN A 172 -14.52 6.33 8.45
N SER A 173 -13.63 5.81 7.61
CA SER A 173 -12.18 6.01 7.67
C SER A 173 -11.76 7.45 7.36
N SER A 174 -12.31 8.44 8.06
CA SER A 174 -11.78 9.79 8.12
C SER A 174 -10.54 9.71 9.01
N PHE A 175 -9.36 9.96 8.41
CA PHE A 175 -8.09 10.14 9.12
C PHE A 175 -8.06 11.45 9.95
N GLU A 176 -9.22 11.87 10.42
CA GLU A 176 -9.41 13.01 11.29
C GLU A 176 -8.91 12.63 12.68
N GLU A 177 -8.17 13.56 13.30
CA GLU A 177 -7.68 13.35 14.64
C GLU A 177 -8.85 13.37 15.62
N VAL A 178 -9.10 12.20 16.18
CA VAL A 178 -9.95 12.00 17.32
C VAL A 178 -9.06 12.15 18.55
N ASN A 179 -8.93 13.38 19.06
CA ASN A 179 -8.23 13.61 20.32
C ASN A 179 -9.16 13.16 21.46
N ILE A 180 -9.03 11.90 21.85
CA ILE A 180 -9.80 11.31 22.93
C ILE A 180 -9.28 11.90 24.25
N PRO A 181 -10.13 12.59 25.04
CA PRO A 181 -9.71 13.10 26.34
C PRO A 181 -9.22 11.97 27.25
N ASP A 182 -8.18 12.23 28.06
CA ASP A 182 -7.71 11.25 29.05
C ASP A 182 -8.82 10.90 30.09
N SER A 183 -9.85 11.73 30.22
CA SER A 183 -11.04 11.48 31.04
C SER A 183 -12.07 10.54 30.40
N SER A 184 -11.90 10.19 29.11
CA SER A 184 -12.78 9.25 28.44
C SER A 184 -12.61 7.84 29.03
N PRO A 185 -13.71 7.13 29.34
CA PRO A 185 -13.64 5.72 29.73
C PRO A 185 -13.30 4.80 28.55
N PHE A 186 -13.35 5.32 27.33
CA PHE A 186 -13.10 4.57 26.09
C PHE A 186 -11.90 5.16 25.36
N GLN A 187 -11.01 4.28 24.92
CA GLN A 187 -9.85 4.57 24.09
C GLN A 187 -9.92 3.72 22.83
N TYR A 188 -9.37 4.21 21.73
CA TYR A 188 -9.46 3.55 20.44
C TYR A 188 -8.15 3.63 19.66
N ILE A 189 -7.82 2.53 18.99
CA ILE A 189 -6.75 2.50 18.00
C ILE A 189 -7.16 1.62 16.82
N ASN A 190 -7.02 2.17 15.61
CA ASN A 190 -7.19 1.43 14.36
C ASN A 190 -5.83 1.05 13.80
N LEU A 191 -5.51 -0.24 13.71
CA LEU A 191 -4.26 -0.68 13.10
C LEU A 191 -4.18 -0.37 11.60
N ALA A 192 -5.34 -0.27 10.92
CA ALA A 192 -5.42 0.00 9.48
C ALA A 192 -5.05 1.44 9.10
N ASP A 193 -5.08 2.37 10.07
CA ASP A 193 -4.70 3.77 9.84
C ASP A 193 -3.17 3.95 9.73
N TYR A 194 -2.39 2.97 10.19
CA TYR A 194 -0.93 3.04 10.27
C TYR A 194 -0.29 2.29 9.11
N GLN A 195 0.39 3.02 8.26
CA GLN A 195 1.07 2.45 7.11
C GLN A 195 2.31 1.65 7.54
N LEU A 196 2.73 0.68 6.72
CA LEU A 196 4.00 -0.04 6.92
C LEU A 196 5.23 0.84 6.62
N PHE A 197 5.01 2.06 6.15
CA PHE A 197 6.02 3.00 5.74
C PHE A 197 5.62 4.40 6.15
N SER A 198 6.61 5.26 6.23
CA SER A 198 6.41 6.67 6.51
C SER A 198 6.77 7.50 5.30
N ILE A 199 6.21 8.71 5.25
CA ILE A 199 6.56 9.72 4.26
C ILE A 199 7.17 10.93 4.96
N ARG A 200 8.23 11.47 4.35
CA ARG A 200 8.96 12.67 4.78
C ARG A 200 8.92 13.71 3.66
N GLU A 201 9.40 14.92 3.93
CA GLU A 201 9.44 16.01 2.95
C GLU A 201 10.22 15.66 1.68
N ASN A 202 11.33 14.94 1.83
CA ASN A 202 12.11 14.46 0.70
C ASN A 202 11.57 13.10 0.20
N PRO A 203 11.11 12.98 -1.06
CA PRO A 203 10.59 11.72 -1.60
C PRO A 203 11.63 10.62 -1.68
N ASP A 204 12.92 10.97 -1.83
CA ASP A 204 14.00 9.99 -1.82
C ASP A 204 14.22 9.36 -0.43
N GLU A 205 13.59 9.93 0.60
CA GLU A 205 13.59 9.42 1.98
C GLU A 205 12.35 8.60 2.33
N ILE A 206 11.47 8.29 1.36
CA ILE A 206 10.38 7.34 1.60
C ILE A 206 11.01 5.98 1.86
N LYS A 207 11.08 5.64 3.14
CA LYS A 207 11.68 4.41 3.63
C LYS A 207 10.66 3.68 4.47
N SER A 208 10.35 2.44 4.09
CA SER A 208 9.67 1.55 5.03
C SER A 208 10.71 0.96 5.97
N LYS A 209 10.72 1.45 7.21
CA LYS A 209 11.52 0.84 8.29
C LYS A 209 11.16 -0.64 8.48
N VAL A 210 9.91 -1.03 8.21
CA VAL A 210 9.46 -2.42 8.36
C VAL A 210 10.01 -3.31 7.23
N ILE A 211 9.81 -2.93 5.97
CA ILE A 211 10.25 -3.72 4.80
C ILE A 211 11.78 -3.87 4.78
N SER A 212 12.49 -2.74 4.89
CA SER A 212 13.96 -2.73 4.88
C SER A 212 14.55 -3.55 6.04
N LYS A 213 14.04 -3.41 7.26
CA LYS A 213 14.52 -4.20 8.40
C LYS A 213 14.22 -5.68 8.25
N LEU A 214 13.08 -6.07 7.67
CA LEU A 214 12.77 -7.48 7.45
C LEU A 214 13.72 -8.10 6.42
N LEU A 215 13.92 -7.43 5.28
CA LEU A 215 14.91 -7.85 4.27
C LEU A 215 16.30 -7.99 4.90
N HIS A 216 16.75 -6.96 5.63
CA HIS A 216 18.04 -6.97 6.31
C HIS A 216 18.13 -8.07 7.38
N LYS A 217 17.11 -8.29 8.21
CA LYS A 217 17.11 -9.38 9.22
C LYS A 217 17.24 -10.75 8.57
N ILE A 218 16.61 -10.99 7.42
CA ILE A 218 16.70 -12.29 6.74
C ILE A 218 18.08 -12.49 6.08
N THR A 219 18.71 -11.42 5.59
CA THR A 219 19.90 -11.49 4.72
C THR A 219 21.21 -11.02 5.33
N SER A 220 21.17 -10.37 6.49
CA SER A 220 22.36 -9.79 7.12
C SER A 220 23.43 -10.84 7.39
N LYS A 221 24.68 -10.52 7.06
CA LYS A 221 25.84 -11.40 7.26
C LYS A 221 26.34 -11.35 8.70
N SER A 222 25.44 -11.59 9.66
CA SER A 222 25.75 -11.60 11.09
C SER A 222 25.67 -13.02 11.65
N ASP A 223 26.50 -13.33 12.64
CA ASP A 223 26.42 -14.61 13.34
C ASP A 223 25.15 -14.76 14.20
N ASP A 224 24.51 -13.64 14.53
CA ASP A 224 23.19 -13.60 15.19
C ASP A 224 22.02 -13.84 14.23
N ASN A 225 22.26 -13.93 12.92
CA ASN A 225 21.21 -14.17 11.93
C ASN A 225 21.02 -15.69 11.70
N PRO A 226 19.90 -16.29 12.16
CA PRO A 226 19.66 -17.72 12.01
C PRO A 226 19.54 -18.16 10.54
N PHE A 227 19.06 -17.28 9.65
CA PHE A 227 18.97 -17.58 8.22
C PHE A 227 20.37 -17.63 7.58
N TYR A 228 21.25 -16.70 7.96
CA TYR A 228 22.60 -16.64 7.41
C TYR A 228 23.48 -17.78 7.92
N GLN A 229 23.33 -18.17 9.20
CA GLN A 229 24.01 -19.35 9.74
C GLN A 229 23.61 -20.61 8.99
N ALA A 230 22.30 -20.85 8.81
CA ALA A 230 21.81 -21.99 8.05
C ALA A 230 22.24 -21.95 6.58
N PHE A 231 22.32 -20.75 5.97
CA PHE A 231 22.86 -20.55 4.62
C PHE A 231 24.33 -20.95 4.51
N LYS A 232 25.18 -20.52 5.46
CA LYS A 232 26.59 -20.91 5.52
C LYS A 232 26.73 -22.42 5.62
N ASP A 233 26.00 -23.03 6.56
CA ASP A 233 26.03 -24.48 6.81
C ASP A 233 25.67 -25.29 5.55
N ASP A 234 24.70 -24.82 4.75
CA ASP A 234 24.25 -25.52 3.55
C ASP A 234 25.13 -25.28 2.31
N TYR A 235 25.82 -24.12 2.19
CA TYR A 235 26.49 -23.71 0.95
C TYR A 235 27.99 -23.41 1.03
N GLU A 236 28.62 -23.20 2.20
CA GLU A 236 30.06 -22.85 2.28
C GLU A 236 30.95 -23.90 1.59
N ASN A 237 30.66 -25.19 1.81
CA ASN A 237 31.43 -26.31 1.27
C ASN A 237 30.78 -26.99 0.05
N ASN A 238 29.79 -26.35 -0.59
CA ASN A 238 29.06 -26.94 -1.71
C ASN A 238 29.60 -26.41 -3.06
N GLU A 239 30.36 -27.23 -3.78
CA GLU A 239 30.92 -26.89 -5.09
C GLU A 239 29.85 -26.61 -6.16
N ASN A 240 28.65 -27.18 -6.02
CA ASN A 240 27.55 -27.01 -6.98
C ASN A 240 26.54 -25.92 -6.58
N LYS A 241 26.86 -25.07 -5.60
CA LYS A 241 25.96 -24.04 -5.07
C LYS A 241 25.39 -23.10 -6.14
N TYR A 242 26.17 -22.78 -7.17
CA TYR A 242 25.76 -21.88 -8.26
C TYR A 242 24.65 -22.42 -9.15
N ARG A 243 24.39 -23.74 -9.11
CA ARG A 243 23.28 -24.38 -9.84
C ARG A 243 21.95 -24.28 -9.10
N ASP A 244 21.97 -23.96 -7.81
CA ASP A 244 20.78 -23.81 -6.99
C ASP A 244 20.26 -22.37 -7.09
N PRO A 245 19.06 -22.12 -7.65
CA PRO A 245 18.51 -20.77 -7.72
C PRO A 245 18.27 -20.16 -6.33
N ILE A 246 18.03 -20.97 -5.28
CA ILE A 246 17.83 -20.47 -3.91
C ILE A 246 19.11 -19.77 -3.42
N TYR A 247 20.28 -20.33 -3.74
CA TYR A 247 21.58 -19.73 -3.43
C TYR A 247 21.75 -18.36 -4.10
N TYR A 248 21.50 -18.30 -5.41
CA TYR A 248 21.59 -17.04 -6.16
C TYR A 248 20.61 -16.00 -5.63
N ASN A 249 19.35 -16.39 -5.43
CA ASN A 249 18.28 -15.48 -5.00
C ASN A 249 18.56 -14.88 -3.62
N TYR A 250 19.02 -15.71 -2.67
CA TYR A 250 19.38 -15.22 -1.35
C TYR A 250 20.51 -14.18 -1.42
N LEU A 251 21.59 -14.46 -2.17
CA LEU A 251 22.69 -13.52 -2.35
C LEU A 251 22.24 -12.24 -3.08
N PHE A 252 21.41 -12.37 -4.10
CA PHE A 252 20.88 -11.25 -4.86
C PHE A 252 20.05 -10.32 -3.97
N ILE A 253 19.16 -10.86 -3.15
CA ILE A 253 18.35 -10.07 -2.20
C ILE A 253 19.20 -9.57 -1.02
N SER A 254 20.37 -10.16 -0.75
CA SER A 254 21.28 -9.69 0.30
C SER A 254 22.04 -8.42 -0.09
N ASP A 255 22.02 -8.02 -1.36
CA ASP A 255 22.61 -6.77 -1.82
C ASP A 255 21.75 -5.55 -1.42
N GLU A 256 22.38 -4.52 -0.84
CA GLU A 256 21.67 -3.35 -0.30
C GLU A 256 20.91 -2.58 -1.38
N LYS A 257 21.48 -2.42 -2.58
CA LYS A 257 20.79 -1.74 -3.69
C LYS A 257 19.56 -2.52 -4.15
N THR A 258 19.68 -3.84 -4.17
CA THR A 258 18.57 -4.74 -4.47
C THR A 258 17.46 -4.63 -3.42
N GLN A 259 17.80 -4.57 -2.12
CA GLN A 259 16.81 -4.38 -1.05
C GLN A 259 16.11 -3.02 -1.14
N ASP A 260 16.87 -1.96 -1.41
CA ASP A 260 16.34 -0.62 -1.60
C ASP A 260 15.35 -0.60 -2.77
N LEU A 261 15.70 -1.26 -3.87
CA LEU A 261 14.80 -1.34 -5.01
C LEU A 261 13.54 -2.15 -4.71
N ILE A 262 13.68 -3.35 -4.12
CA ILE A 262 12.52 -4.17 -3.72
C ILE A 262 11.59 -3.36 -2.83
N THR A 263 12.15 -2.60 -1.89
CA THR A 263 11.39 -1.71 -1.00
C THR A 263 10.64 -0.64 -1.81
N LYS A 264 11.30 0.06 -2.74
CA LYS A 264 10.66 1.08 -3.59
C LYS A 264 9.55 0.51 -4.47
N ILE A 265 9.74 -0.69 -5.03
CA ILE A 265 8.74 -1.38 -5.85
C ILE A 265 7.50 -1.74 -5.00
N ILE A 266 7.69 -2.31 -3.81
CA ILE A 266 6.59 -2.65 -2.91
C ILE A 266 5.83 -1.38 -2.50
N LEU A 267 6.53 -0.31 -2.15
CA LEU A 267 5.92 0.97 -1.79
C LEU A 267 5.09 1.54 -2.94
N SER A 268 5.65 1.53 -4.15
CA SER A 268 4.94 1.99 -5.34
C SER A 268 3.67 1.18 -5.60
N ALA A 269 3.73 -0.15 -5.41
CA ALA A 269 2.57 -1.03 -5.52
C ALA A 269 1.51 -0.79 -4.43
N ILE A 270 1.94 -0.58 -3.17
CA ILE A 270 1.03 -0.22 -2.06
C ILE A 270 0.27 1.06 -2.39
N ILE A 271 0.97 2.07 -2.90
CA ILE A 271 0.40 3.37 -3.22
C ILE A 271 -0.51 3.29 -4.46
N SER A 272 -0.08 2.61 -5.52
CA SER A 272 -0.83 2.58 -6.78
C SER A 272 -2.13 1.82 -6.68
N ASP A 273 -2.12 0.69 -5.97
CA ASP A 273 -3.22 -0.25 -5.91
C ASP A 273 -3.92 -0.26 -4.54
N LYS A 274 -3.54 0.66 -3.64
CA LYS A 274 -4.05 0.75 -2.26
C LYS A 274 -3.96 -0.58 -1.51
N LEU A 275 -2.85 -1.30 -1.71
CA LEU A 275 -2.70 -2.63 -1.13
C LEU A 275 -2.62 -2.55 0.39
N ILE A 276 -3.48 -3.30 1.06
CA ILE A 276 -3.35 -3.57 2.49
C ILE A 276 -2.38 -4.74 2.64
N VAL A 277 -1.14 -4.42 3.02
CA VAL A 277 -0.07 -5.42 3.19
C VAL A 277 0.17 -5.66 4.68
N SER A 278 -0.04 -6.89 5.11
CA SER A 278 0.36 -7.36 6.43
C SER A 278 1.83 -7.81 6.46
N VAL A 279 2.41 -7.85 7.66
CA VAL A 279 3.76 -8.42 7.85
C VAL A 279 3.83 -9.87 7.38
N ARG A 280 2.78 -10.67 7.59
CA ARG A 280 2.72 -12.06 7.12
C ARG A 280 2.78 -12.17 5.59
N GLN A 281 2.04 -11.33 4.87
CA GLN A 281 2.10 -11.29 3.41
C GLN A 281 3.47 -10.83 2.92
N LEU A 282 4.11 -9.90 3.62
CA LEU A 282 5.45 -9.42 3.31
C LEU A 282 6.51 -10.51 3.52
N LEU A 283 6.47 -11.27 4.62
CA LEU A 283 7.38 -12.40 4.84
C LEU A 283 7.22 -13.46 3.75
N ASN A 284 5.98 -13.78 3.38
CA ASN A 284 5.71 -14.72 2.30
C ASN A 284 6.15 -14.20 0.93
N PHE A 285 6.01 -12.89 0.69
CA PHE A 285 6.56 -12.27 -0.51
C PHE A 285 8.09 -12.45 -0.56
N ILE A 286 8.81 -12.16 0.53
CA ILE A 286 10.27 -12.38 0.61
C ILE A 286 10.61 -13.86 0.41
N TYR A 287 9.85 -14.79 1.00
CA TYR A 287 10.00 -16.23 0.77
C TYR A 287 9.90 -16.57 -0.71
N LEU A 288 8.87 -16.10 -1.41
CA LEU A 288 8.66 -16.38 -2.83
C LEU A 288 9.69 -15.70 -3.76
N LEU A 289 10.39 -14.66 -3.28
CA LEU A 289 11.53 -14.10 -4.00
C LEU A 289 12.79 -14.97 -3.88
N ILE A 290 12.93 -15.72 -2.78
CA ILE A 290 14.08 -16.58 -2.51
C ILE A 290 13.85 -18.00 -3.04
N VAL A 291 12.69 -18.59 -2.72
CA VAL A 291 12.33 -19.98 -2.99
C VAL A 291 11.34 -20.05 -4.16
N PRO A 292 11.78 -20.50 -5.34
CA PRO A 292 10.89 -20.69 -6.48
C PRO A 292 9.74 -21.65 -6.17
N ASN A 293 8.56 -21.40 -6.72
CA ASN A 293 7.37 -22.22 -6.48
C ASN A 293 7.55 -23.71 -6.81
N ASN A 294 8.30 -24.03 -7.86
CA ASN A 294 8.60 -25.42 -8.24
C ASN A 294 9.55 -26.14 -7.26
N LEU A 295 10.12 -25.42 -6.29
CA LEU A 295 10.97 -25.91 -5.21
C LEU A 295 10.32 -25.77 -3.82
N ALA A 296 9.24 -25.00 -3.69
CA ALA A 296 8.62 -24.68 -2.40
C ALA A 296 8.18 -25.93 -1.60
N SER A 297 7.57 -26.92 -2.26
CA SER A 297 7.09 -28.16 -1.61
C SER A 297 8.15 -29.26 -1.48
N LYS A 298 9.41 -29.00 -1.87
CA LYS A 298 10.48 -29.99 -1.94
C LYS A 298 11.43 -29.87 -0.76
N ASN A 299 11.91 -31.01 -0.26
CA ASN A 299 13.00 -31.07 0.70
C ASN A 299 14.38 -30.94 0.01
N LYS A 300 15.46 -30.81 0.80
CA LYS A 300 16.84 -30.61 0.30
C LYS A 300 17.26 -31.64 -0.78
N ASN A 301 16.99 -32.92 -0.57
CA ASN A 301 17.35 -33.98 -1.53
C ASN A 301 16.53 -33.90 -2.84
N GLN A 302 15.24 -33.58 -2.72
CA GLN A 302 14.36 -33.39 -3.88
C GLN A 302 14.75 -32.15 -4.68
N ILE A 303 15.15 -31.07 -4.02
CA ILE A 303 15.70 -29.86 -4.66
C ILE A 303 16.95 -30.23 -5.45
N ALA A 304 17.94 -30.87 -4.81
CA ALA A 304 19.19 -31.27 -5.46
C ALA A 304 18.97 -32.15 -6.71
N ASN A 305 17.96 -33.02 -6.70
CA ASN A 305 17.61 -33.83 -7.88
C ASN A 305 16.88 -33.02 -8.96
N THR A 306 16.05 -32.05 -8.58
CA THR A 306 15.32 -31.21 -9.55
C THR A 306 16.29 -30.29 -10.30
N ILE A 307 17.22 -29.64 -9.60
CA ILE A 307 18.12 -28.65 -10.20
C ILE A 307 19.11 -29.28 -11.21
N LYS A 308 19.40 -30.58 -11.11
CA LYS A 308 20.23 -31.30 -12.10
C LYS A 308 19.66 -31.26 -13.51
N GLY A 309 18.33 -31.16 -13.65
CA GLY A 309 17.63 -31.14 -14.93
C GLY A 309 17.29 -29.74 -15.45
N TYR A 310 17.78 -28.68 -14.82
CA TYR A 310 17.44 -27.31 -15.23
C TYR A 310 18.06 -26.95 -16.59
N ASP A 311 17.21 -26.58 -17.54
CA ASP A 311 17.63 -25.85 -18.73
C ASP A 311 17.80 -24.35 -18.42
N ILE A 312 18.39 -23.59 -19.36
CA ILE A 312 18.65 -22.16 -19.18
C ILE A 312 17.38 -21.37 -18.88
N ARG A 313 16.26 -21.71 -19.51
CA ARG A 313 14.99 -20.99 -19.31
C ARG A 313 14.41 -21.27 -17.94
N THR A 314 14.42 -22.53 -17.51
CA THR A 314 13.92 -22.96 -16.19
C THR A 314 14.74 -22.32 -15.08
N TYR A 315 16.07 -22.32 -15.22
CA TYR A 315 16.94 -21.64 -14.27
C TYR A 315 16.66 -20.13 -14.23
N ILE A 316 16.67 -19.44 -15.37
CA ILE A 316 16.38 -17.99 -15.44
C ILE A 316 15.00 -17.65 -14.84
N SER A 317 13.97 -18.44 -15.13
CA SER A 317 12.63 -18.23 -14.58
C SER A 317 12.53 -18.46 -13.06
N SER A 318 13.52 -19.14 -12.48
CA SER A 318 13.64 -19.41 -11.05
C SER A 318 14.45 -18.35 -10.31
N LEU A 319 14.95 -17.30 -10.99
CA LEU A 319 15.76 -16.25 -10.35
C LEU A 319 14.89 -15.08 -9.88
N THR A 320 15.27 -14.42 -8.78
CA THR A 320 14.55 -13.27 -8.21
C THR A 320 14.20 -12.18 -9.23
N PRO A 321 15.09 -11.79 -10.18
CA PRO A 321 14.74 -10.81 -11.21
C PRO A 321 13.52 -11.23 -12.07
N PHE A 322 13.24 -12.52 -12.18
CA PHE A 322 12.02 -13.04 -12.79
C PHE A 322 10.87 -13.21 -11.81
N LEU A 323 11.14 -13.83 -10.66
CA LEU A 323 10.12 -14.13 -9.66
C LEU A 323 9.33 -12.88 -9.25
N ILE A 324 10.02 -11.75 -9.02
CA ILE A 324 9.39 -10.49 -8.60
C ILE A 324 8.30 -9.96 -9.54
N PHE A 325 8.40 -10.26 -10.85
CA PHE A 325 7.46 -9.82 -11.87
C PHE A 325 6.58 -10.95 -12.43
N ASN A 326 6.64 -12.13 -11.83
CA ASN A 326 5.77 -13.24 -12.23
C ASN A 326 4.37 -13.07 -11.67
N ASP A 327 3.40 -13.63 -12.38
CA ASP A 327 1.99 -13.58 -12.01
C ASP A 327 1.71 -14.69 -10.97
N GLU A 328 2.10 -14.44 -9.73
CA GLU A 328 1.84 -15.33 -8.61
C GLU A 328 0.50 -14.96 -7.93
N GLU A 329 -0.13 -15.91 -7.25
CA GLU A 329 -1.48 -15.72 -6.67
C GLU A 329 -1.58 -14.56 -5.65
N SER A 330 -0.45 -14.12 -5.09
CA SER A 330 -0.39 -13.01 -4.12
C SER A 330 -0.62 -11.64 -4.76
N PHE A 331 -1.48 -10.84 -4.11
CA PHE A 331 -1.86 -9.50 -4.55
C PHE A 331 -0.65 -8.56 -4.75
N ILE A 332 0.42 -8.74 -3.97
CA ILE A 332 1.65 -7.93 -4.10
C ILE A 332 2.29 -8.14 -5.47
N PHE A 333 2.42 -9.39 -5.93
CA PHE A 333 3.01 -9.69 -7.25
C PHE A 333 2.14 -9.18 -8.40
N LYS A 334 0.80 -9.28 -8.28
CA LYS A 334 -0.14 -8.77 -9.28
C LYS A 334 0.04 -7.27 -9.53
N SER A 335 0.26 -6.49 -8.47
CA SER A 335 0.55 -5.06 -8.57
C SER A 335 1.97 -4.79 -9.08
N ILE A 336 2.96 -5.50 -8.57
CA ILE A 336 4.38 -5.30 -8.95
C ILE A 336 4.62 -5.61 -10.43
N LYS A 337 3.87 -6.53 -11.03
CA LYS A 337 3.95 -6.89 -12.47
C LYS A 337 3.84 -5.67 -13.40
N TYR A 338 3.18 -4.59 -13.01
CA TYR A 338 3.07 -3.37 -13.82
C TYR A 338 4.34 -2.51 -13.83
N PHE A 339 5.26 -2.77 -12.89
CA PHE A 339 6.58 -2.14 -12.80
C PHE A 339 7.68 -2.95 -13.51
N ASP A 340 7.34 -4.02 -14.25
CA ASP A 340 8.33 -4.80 -15.00
C ASP A 340 8.94 -3.94 -16.13
N PRO A 341 10.27 -3.69 -16.14
CA PRO A 341 10.92 -2.88 -17.17
C PRO A 341 10.76 -3.49 -18.57
N CYS A 342 10.50 -4.80 -18.68
CA CYS A 342 10.24 -5.46 -19.96
C CYS A 342 8.87 -5.13 -20.58
N ARG A 343 7.97 -4.43 -19.88
CA ARG A 343 6.65 -4.02 -20.42
C ARG A 343 6.70 -2.67 -21.15
N ASN A 344 7.66 -1.83 -20.82
CA ASN A 344 7.83 -0.54 -21.48
C ASN A 344 8.63 -0.76 -22.76
N ARG A 345 8.04 -0.38 -23.91
CA ARG A 345 8.81 -0.30 -25.16
C ARG A 345 9.82 0.84 -25.03
N ASN A 346 11.09 0.48 -24.97
CA ASN A 346 12.20 1.42 -25.00
C ASN A 346 13.01 1.13 -26.28
N SER A 347 13.26 2.15 -27.08
CA SER A 347 14.08 2.03 -28.30
C SER A 347 15.50 1.54 -27.98
N GLU A 348 16.01 1.79 -26.79
CA GLU A 348 17.29 1.26 -26.30
C GLU A 348 17.21 -0.26 -26.05
N LEU A 349 16.11 -0.76 -25.46
CA LEU A 349 15.86 -2.19 -25.29
C LEU A 349 15.73 -2.89 -26.65
N ASP A 350 15.06 -2.28 -27.62
CA ASP A 350 14.94 -2.82 -28.98
C ASP A 350 16.30 -2.90 -29.69
N GLN A 351 17.17 -1.89 -29.50
CA GLN A 351 18.55 -1.93 -30.00
C GLN A 351 19.39 -3.01 -29.32
N HIS A 352 19.21 -3.23 -28.00
CA HIS A 352 19.86 -4.33 -27.28
C HIS A 352 19.37 -5.70 -27.77
N ILE A 353 18.06 -5.87 -27.99
CA ILE A 353 17.48 -7.09 -28.56
C ILE A 353 18.11 -7.40 -29.93
N PHE A 354 18.24 -6.40 -30.80
CA PHE A 354 18.86 -6.57 -32.12
C PHE A 354 20.33 -6.98 -32.02
N LYS A 355 21.09 -6.31 -31.14
CA LYS A 355 22.51 -6.61 -30.88
C LYS A 355 22.75 -7.94 -30.18
N LEU A 356 21.77 -8.51 -29.47
CA LEU A 356 21.94 -9.75 -28.70
C LEU A 356 21.53 -11.01 -29.49
N SER A 357 21.26 -10.89 -30.79
CA SER A 357 20.85 -12.00 -31.66
C SER A 357 21.99 -12.95 -32.08
N ASN A 358 23.25 -12.61 -31.79
CA ASN A 358 24.45 -13.41 -32.05
C ASN A 358 25.31 -13.65 -30.78
N LYS A 359 25.89 -14.85 -30.63
CA LYS A 359 26.65 -15.30 -29.44
C LYS A 359 27.88 -14.42 -29.12
N GLU A 360 28.63 -13.99 -30.12
CA GLU A 360 29.79 -13.08 -29.96
C GLU A 360 29.39 -11.69 -29.43
N GLN A 361 28.14 -11.28 -29.69
CA GLN A 361 27.61 -10.00 -29.23
C GLN A 361 27.01 -10.08 -27.81
N ILE A 362 26.60 -11.27 -27.37
CA ILE A 362 26.21 -11.55 -25.98
C ILE A 362 27.37 -11.18 -25.05
N GLU A 363 28.55 -11.80 -25.20
CA GLU A 363 29.72 -11.53 -24.34
C GLU A 363 30.15 -10.05 -24.34
N SER A 364 30.14 -9.38 -25.50
CA SER A 364 30.52 -7.96 -25.59
C SER A 364 29.51 -7.00 -24.94
N VAL A 365 28.21 -7.35 -24.89
CA VAL A 365 27.19 -6.51 -24.25
C VAL A 365 27.29 -6.56 -22.72
N TYR A 366 27.63 -7.70 -22.12
CA TYR A 366 27.79 -7.79 -20.66
C TYR A 366 29.08 -7.13 -20.17
N ASN A 367 30.19 -7.35 -20.89
CA ASN A 367 31.49 -6.77 -20.53
C ASN A 367 31.50 -5.23 -20.57
N ASN A 368 30.71 -4.62 -21.48
CA ASN A 368 30.67 -3.16 -21.62
C ASN A 368 29.89 -2.42 -20.52
N LYS A 369 28.98 -3.09 -19.79
CA LYS A 369 28.20 -2.47 -18.70
C LYS A 369 28.65 -2.88 -17.29
N ASN A 370 29.75 -3.63 -17.12
CA ASN A 370 30.15 -4.20 -15.82
C ASN A 370 29.00 -4.94 -15.11
N LEU A 371 28.14 -5.65 -15.85
CA LEU A 371 27.02 -6.41 -15.30
C LEU A 371 27.28 -7.90 -15.46
N GLU A 372 27.40 -8.59 -14.34
CA GLU A 372 27.69 -10.03 -14.30
C GLU A 372 26.39 -10.83 -14.37
N LEU A 373 26.29 -11.73 -15.35
CA LEU A 373 25.25 -12.75 -15.37
C LEU A 373 25.53 -13.80 -14.28
N PRO A 374 24.49 -14.49 -13.78
CA PRO A 374 24.69 -15.61 -12.87
C PRO A 374 25.64 -16.66 -13.47
N GLU A 375 26.56 -17.18 -12.67
CA GLU A 375 27.61 -18.11 -13.13
C GLU A 375 27.04 -19.34 -13.88
N PHE A 376 25.96 -19.94 -13.37
CA PHE A 376 25.33 -21.07 -14.05
C PHE A 376 24.64 -20.69 -15.37
N VAL A 377 24.18 -19.44 -15.54
CA VAL A 377 23.69 -18.96 -16.84
C VAL A 377 24.85 -18.91 -17.84
N LEU A 378 26.02 -18.42 -17.43
CA LEU A 378 27.23 -18.42 -18.27
C LEU A 378 27.69 -19.84 -18.61
N GLU A 379 27.69 -20.76 -17.63
CA GLU A 379 28.00 -22.18 -17.84
C GLU A 379 27.08 -22.79 -18.92
N LEU A 380 25.78 -22.51 -18.86
CA LEU A 380 24.79 -23.00 -19.83
C LEU A 380 24.94 -22.37 -21.22
N ILE A 381 25.24 -21.07 -21.30
CA ILE A 381 25.53 -20.39 -22.58
C ILE A 381 26.79 -20.98 -23.23
N ASN A 382 27.83 -21.27 -22.44
CA ASN A 382 29.09 -21.82 -22.94
C ASN A 382 28.97 -23.26 -23.40
N LYS A 383 28.15 -24.08 -22.71
CA LYS A 383 27.84 -25.46 -23.10
C LYS A 383 27.08 -25.58 -24.43
N ASN A 384 26.35 -24.56 -24.84
CA ASN A 384 25.64 -24.55 -26.11
C ASN A 384 26.64 -24.27 -27.27
N SER A 385 26.94 -25.32 -28.05
CA SER A 385 27.91 -25.30 -29.17
C SER A 385 27.38 -24.61 -30.43
N GLU A 386 26.06 -24.52 -30.59
CA GLU A 386 25.37 -23.87 -31.71
C GLU A 386 24.42 -22.79 -31.19
N LYS A 387 24.09 -21.85 -32.07
CA LYS A 387 23.29 -20.64 -31.81
C LYS A 387 22.14 -20.89 -30.81
N LEU A 388 22.04 -20.07 -29.77
CA LEU A 388 20.95 -20.11 -28.78
C LEU A 388 19.60 -20.01 -29.49
N ALA A 389 18.62 -20.79 -29.04
CA ALA A 389 17.28 -20.72 -29.61
C ALA A 389 16.65 -19.35 -29.31
N ASP A 390 15.81 -18.82 -30.20
CA ASP A 390 15.15 -17.51 -30.05
C ASP A 390 14.42 -17.32 -28.70
N LYS A 391 13.93 -18.42 -28.11
CA LYS A 391 13.27 -18.39 -26.80
C LYS A 391 14.28 -18.22 -25.64
N GLU A 392 15.47 -18.78 -25.77
CA GLU A 392 16.56 -18.66 -24.78
C GLU A 392 17.19 -17.28 -24.85
N THR A 393 17.48 -16.79 -26.06
CA THR A 393 17.98 -15.43 -26.30
C THR A 393 17.03 -14.39 -25.70
N ARG A 394 15.71 -14.54 -25.90
CA ARG A 394 14.71 -13.67 -25.27
C ARG A 394 14.72 -13.75 -23.74
N ALA A 395 14.92 -14.93 -23.15
CA ALA A 395 14.99 -15.08 -21.70
C ALA A 395 16.22 -14.37 -21.13
N ILE A 396 17.37 -14.51 -21.79
CA ILE A 396 18.63 -13.85 -21.44
C ILE A 396 18.51 -12.33 -21.55
N ILE A 397 17.92 -11.81 -22.64
CA ILE A 397 17.70 -10.36 -22.81
C ILE A 397 16.82 -9.82 -21.67
N ARG A 398 15.70 -10.50 -21.38
CA ARG A 398 14.81 -10.08 -20.28
C ARG A 398 15.51 -10.11 -18.93
N LEU A 399 16.34 -11.13 -18.68
CA LEU A 399 17.18 -11.18 -17.47
C LEU A 399 18.10 -9.96 -17.41
N PHE A 400 18.82 -9.67 -18.49
CA PHE A 400 19.70 -8.51 -18.56
C PHE A 400 18.97 -7.20 -18.31
N THR A 401 17.82 -6.98 -18.96
CA THR A 401 16.98 -5.78 -18.75
C THR A 401 16.60 -5.62 -17.29
N ARG A 402 16.17 -6.70 -16.64
CA ARG A 402 15.78 -6.66 -15.22
C ARG A 402 16.98 -6.47 -14.30
N LEU A 403 18.13 -7.11 -14.57
CA LEU A 403 19.36 -6.87 -13.80
C LEU A 403 19.84 -5.42 -13.89
N ASN A 404 19.78 -4.79 -15.07
CA ASN A 404 20.07 -3.36 -15.23
C ASN A 404 19.11 -2.51 -14.39
N TYR A 405 17.83 -2.88 -14.37
CA TYR A 405 16.82 -2.18 -13.58
C TYR A 405 17.11 -2.23 -12.08
N PHE A 406 17.63 -3.36 -11.58
CA PHE A 406 18.09 -3.49 -10.19
C PHE A 406 19.34 -2.65 -9.87
N ARG A 407 20.09 -2.23 -10.88
CA ARG A 407 21.30 -1.42 -10.69
C ARG A 407 21.02 0.08 -10.77
N ASP A 408 20.27 0.49 -11.80
CA ASP A 408 20.06 1.89 -12.19
C ASP A 408 18.56 2.22 -12.22
N TRP A 409 17.87 2.06 -11.09
CA TRP A 409 16.47 2.44 -10.98
C TRP A 409 16.29 3.96 -10.95
N GLU A 410 15.47 4.47 -11.87
CA GLU A 410 14.97 5.85 -11.83
C GLU A 410 13.57 5.90 -11.22
N SER A 411 13.38 6.79 -10.25
CA SER A 411 12.06 7.00 -9.64
C SER A 411 11.06 7.57 -10.67
N ASN A 412 9.87 7.00 -10.74
CA ASN A 412 8.79 7.55 -11.55
C ASN A 412 8.34 8.90 -10.95
N GLN A 413 8.56 9.99 -11.69
CA GLN A 413 8.20 11.35 -11.28
C GLN A 413 6.73 11.49 -10.84
N VAL A 414 5.81 10.75 -11.48
CA VAL A 414 4.37 10.82 -11.14
C VAL A 414 4.11 10.22 -9.76
N VAL A 415 4.77 9.11 -9.42
CA VAL A 415 4.71 8.49 -8.08
C VAL A 415 5.30 9.44 -7.04
N THR A 416 6.46 10.03 -7.35
CA THR A 416 7.12 11.02 -6.51
C THR A 416 6.18 12.19 -6.21
N ASP A 417 5.60 12.83 -7.23
CA ASP A 417 4.68 13.97 -7.08
C ASP A 417 3.42 13.60 -6.30
N TYR A 418 2.91 12.38 -6.47
CA TYR A 418 1.78 11.89 -5.68
C TYR A 418 2.11 11.81 -4.19
N ILE A 419 3.29 11.32 -3.83
CA ILE A 419 3.69 11.17 -2.42
C ILE A 419 3.92 12.53 -1.77
N ILE A 420 4.50 13.47 -2.52
CA ILE A 420 4.64 14.87 -2.09
C ILE A 420 3.28 15.50 -1.85
N MET A 421 2.30 15.23 -2.72
CA MET A 421 0.94 15.69 -2.55
C MET A 421 0.33 15.16 -1.24
N LEU A 422 0.49 13.87 -0.96
CA LEU A 422 0.05 13.28 0.30
C LEU A 422 0.76 13.96 1.48
N TYR A 423 2.09 13.99 1.51
CA TYR A 423 2.86 14.57 2.62
C TYR A 423 2.44 16.01 2.96
N TYR A 424 2.47 16.92 1.98
CA TYR A 424 2.14 18.31 2.24
C TYR A 424 0.67 18.55 2.56
N SER A 425 -0.24 17.65 2.16
CA SER A 425 -1.65 17.77 2.53
C SER A 425 -1.89 17.62 4.05
N TYR A 426 -1.02 16.90 4.76
CA TYR A 426 -1.06 16.74 6.23
C TYR A 426 -0.14 17.76 6.93
N VAL A 427 1.02 18.07 6.33
CA VAL A 427 2.07 18.85 7.00
C VAL A 427 2.01 20.35 6.75
N ASN A 428 1.99 20.76 5.48
CA ASN A 428 2.03 22.17 5.11
C ASN A 428 1.36 22.40 3.75
N PRO A 429 0.03 22.57 3.74
CA PRO A 429 -0.72 22.76 2.50
C PRO A 429 -0.47 24.12 1.85
N LYS A 430 0.34 25.00 2.45
CA LYS A 430 0.73 26.29 1.88
C LYS A 430 2.02 26.21 1.05
N SER A 431 2.71 25.06 1.05
CA SER A 431 3.92 24.80 0.26
C SER A 431 3.74 25.13 -1.23
N SER A 432 4.75 25.75 -1.84
CA SER A 432 4.75 26.06 -3.28
C SER A 432 4.70 24.77 -4.13
N ARG A 433 5.39 23.71 -3.68
CA ARG A 433 5.40 22.40 -4.35
C ARG A 433 4.01 21.78 -4.35
N PHE A 434 3.33 21.79 -3.21
CA PHE A 434 1.95 21.34 -3.09
C PHE A 434 1.01 22.14 -4.00
N LYS A 435 1.09 23.47 -3.97
CA LYS A 435 0.28 24.35 -4.84
C LYS A 435 0.47 24.06 -6.33
N ASN A 436 1.70 23.79 -6.76
CA ASN A 436 1.99 23.43 -8.15
C ASN A 436 1.33 22.10 -8.54
N ILE A 437 1.36 21.10 -7.65
CA ILE A 437 0.69 19.82 -7.89
C ILE A 437 -0.83 19.99 -7.94
N ILE A 438 -1.43 20.73 -6.99
CA ILE A 438 -2.87 21.03 -7.01
C ILE A 438 -3.27 21.80 -8.27
N LYS A 439 -2.43 22.71 -8.76
CA LYS A 439 -2.66 23.41 -10.03
C LYS A 439 -2.69 22.45 -11.22
N ASN A 440 -1.83 21.43 -11.25
CA ASN A 440 -1.84 20.40 -12.29
C ASN A 440 -3.13 19.55 -12.23
N ILE A 441 -3.59 19.22 -11.02
CA ILE A 441 -4.88 18.54 -10.81
C ILE A 441 -6.05 19.38 -11.34
N ILE A 442 -6.07 20.67 -11.01
CA ILE A 442 -7.09 21.62 -11.50
C ILE A 442 -7.06 21.70 -13.03
N ASN A 443 -5.87 21.72 -13.64
CA ASN A 443 -5.75 21.67 -15.10
C ASN A 443 -6.30 20.35 -15.67
N GLY A 444 -6.10 19.22 -14.98
CA GLY A 444 -6.72 17.95 -15.33
C GLY A 444 -8.25 17.98 -15.25
N ILE A 445 -8.81 18.64 -14.23
CA ILE A 445 -10.26 18.84 -14.06
C ILE A 445 -10.85 19.59 -15.25
N TYR A 446 -10.28 20.75 -15.64
CA TYR A 446 -10.77 21.52 -16.78
C TYR A 446 -10.69 20.76 -18.11
N ASN A 447 -9.68 19.90 -18.26
CA ASN A 447 -9.42 19.14 -19.48
C ASN A 447 -10.04 17.73 -19.48
N TRP A 448 -10.81 17.35 -18.45
CA TRP A 448 -11.42 16.01 -18.33
C TRP A 448 -12.24 15.63 -19.56
N ASN A 449 -13.04 16.59 -20.05
CA ASN A 449 -13.86 16.46 -21.26
C ASN A 449 -13.15 17.01 -22.52
N GLY A 450 -11.81 17.00 -22.50
CA GLY A 450 -10.94 17.54 -23.54
C GLY A 450 -10.64 19.03 -23.36
N THR A 451 -9.69 19.52 -24.15
CA THR A 451 -9.22 20.90 -24.07
C THR A 451 -10.27 21.91 -24.56
N SER A 452 -10.40 22.99 -23.81
CA SER A 452 -11.16 24.21 -24.15
C SER A 452 -10.19 25.31 -24.58
N THR A 453 -10.71 26.41 -25.14
CA THR A 453 -9.86 27.53 -25.59
C THR A 453 -9.37 28.38 -24.42
N ASN A 454 -10.16 28.50 -23.35
CA ASN A 454 -9.82 29.25 -22.15
C ASN A 454 -9.52 28.33 -20.96
N LYS A 455 -8.46 28.62 -20.21
CA LYS A 455 -7.99 27.79 -19.08
C LYS A 455 -8.95 27.70 -17.89
N THR A 456 -10.01 28.51 -17.88
CA THR A 456 -11.06 28.52 -16.85
C THR A 456 -12.38 27.96 -17.39
N GLN A 457 -12.37 27.35 -18.56
CA GLN A 457 -13.55 26.73 -19.17
C GLN A 457 -13.45 25.21 -19.13
N ILE A 458 -14.59 24.58 -18.83
CA ILE A 458 -14.76 23.13 -18.92
C ILE A 458 -15.69 22.77 -20.07
N ASN A 459 -15.38 21.71 -20.80
CA ASN A 459 -16.27 21.18 -21.84
C ASN A 459 -17.43 20.40 -21.20
N ILE A 460 -18.65 20.62 -21.70
CA ILE A 460 -19.86 19.95 -21.21
C ILE A 460 -20.24 18.81 -22.17
N GLU A 461 -20.59 17.65 -21.61
CA GLU A 461 -21.18 16.57 -22.40
C GLU A 461 -22.69 16.74 -22.52
N ILE A 462 -23.16 17.08 -23.73
CA ILE A 462 -24.58 17.26 -24.04
C ILE A 462 -25.29 15.96 -24.46
N GLY A 463 -24.74 14.80 -24.08
CA GLY A 463 -25.35 13.47 -24.29
C GLY A 463 -25.30 12.88 -25.71
N LYS A 464 -24.92 13.65 -26.74
CA LYS A 464 -24.66 13.13 -28.11
C LYS A 464 -23.22 13.42 -28.54
N LYS A 465 -22.62 12.54 -29.35
CA LYS A 465 -21.29 12.78 -29.95
C LYS A 465 -21.33 14.02 -30.83
N GLN A 466 -20.67 15.09 -30.38
CA GLN A 466 -20.48 16.30 -31.16
C GLN A 466 -19.12 16.23 -31.84
N ASN A 467 -19.13 16.09 -33.17
CA ASN A 467 -17.90 16.10 -33.97
C ASN A 467 -17.58 17.49 -34.52
N GLU A 468 -18.59 18.35 -34.67
CA GLU A 468 -18.48 19.65 -35.32
C GLU A 468 -18.32 20.81 -34.35
N TYR A 469 -18.89 20.72 -33.15
CA TYR A 469 -18.86 21.78 -32.15
C TYR A 469 -18.48 21.25 -30.77
N LYS A 470 -17.72 22.05 -30.03
CA LYS A 470 -17.51 21.90 -28.58
C LYS A 470 -18.36 22.93 -27.86
N VAL A 471 -18.98 22.51 -26.77
CA VAL A 471 -19.68 23.39 -25.84
C VAL A 471 -18.87 23.47 -24.57
N SER A 472 -18.55 24.69 -24.15
CA SER A 472 -17.77 24.97 -22.96
C SER A 472 -18.50 25.98 -22.09
N GLN A 473 -18.24 25.98 -20.79
CA GLN A 473 -18.75 26.99 -19.86
C GLN A 473 -17.64 27.47 -18.94
N GLU A 474 -17.77 28.68 -18.43
CA GLU A 474 -16.88 29.19 -17.40
C GLU A 474 -17.11 28.44 -16.08
N LEU A 475 -16.02 28.01 -15.45
CA LEU A 475 -16.04 27.35 -14.16
C LEU A 475 -14.90 27.93 -13.31
N LYS A 476 -15.25 28.61 -12.22
CA LYS A 476 -14.27 29.17 -11.27
C LYS A 476 -14.24 28.30 -10.03
N ILE A 477 -13.26 27.41 -9.94
CA ILE A 477 -13.06 26.56 -8.76
C ILE A 477 -11.90 27.04 -7.91
N ILE A 478 -12.13 27.08 -6.60
CA ILE A 478 -11.11 27.37 -5.58
C ILE A 478 -10.91 26.09 -4.78
N PRO A 479 -9.71 25.48 -4.79
CA PRO A 479 -9.44 24.29 -4.00
C PRO A 479 -9.47 24.63 -2.52
N GLN A 480 -10.18 23.82 -1.75
CA GLN A 480 -10.25 23.85 -0.30
C GLN A 480 -9.89 22.46 0.23
N LEU A 481 -8.90 22.39 1.11
CA LEU A 481 -8.60 21.13 1.78
C LEU A 481 -9.69 20.82 2.80
N VAL A 482 -10.20 19.61 2.73
CA VAL A 482 -10.88 19.01 3.87
C VAL A 482 -9.80 18.75 4.91
N LYS A 483 -10.04 19.09 6.18
CA LYS A 483 -9.02 18.98 7.24
C LYS A 483 -8.45 17.55 7.28
N ASN A 484 -7.19 17.39 6.90
CA ASN A 484 -6.44 16.16 7.12
C ASN A 484 -5.60 16.34 8.40
N GLY A 485 -5.52 15.28 9.22
CA GLY A 485 -4.87 15.30 10.53
C GLY A 485 -3.38 15.69 10.53
N TYR A 486 -2.84 15.82 11.73
CA TYR A 486 -1.61 16.54 12.10
C TYR A 486 -0.25 15.99 11.60
N LEU A 487 0.75 16.85 11.76
CA LEU A 487 2.19 16.59 11.92
C LEU A 487 2.49 15.66 13.10
N GLU A 488 3.28 14.62 12.86
CA GLU A 488 4.05 13.97 13.94
C GLU A 488 5.25 14.84 14.31
N ALA A 489 5.68 14.78 15.59
CA ALA A 489 6.68 15.68 16.19
C ALA A 489 8.02 15.77 15.42
N ASP A 490 8.34 14.77 14.60
CA ASP A 490 9.64 14.60 13.94
C ASP A 490 9.59 14.82 12.41
N GLY A 491 8.47 15.30 11.85
CA GLY A 491 8.33 15.54 10.40
C GLY A 491 8.21 14.26 9.54
N GLU A 492 7.90 13.14 10.18
CA GLU A 492 7.72 11.83 9.55
C GLU A 492 6.28 11.38 9.74
N LEU A 493 5.54 11.16 8.66
CA LEU A 493 4.12 10.81 8.71
C LEU A 493 3.94 9.30 8.61
N HIS A 494 3.52 8.64 9.70
CA HIS A 494 3.23 7.19 9.76
C HIS A 494 1.73 6.90 9.64
N ARG A 495 0.87 7.85 10.01
CA ARG A 495 -0.58 7.75 9.92
C ARG A 495 -1.14 8.64 8.81
N PHE A 496 -1.60 8.05 7.71
CA PHE A 496 -2.18 8.80 6.59
C PHE A 496 -3.00 7.93 5.63
N ALA A 497 -3.91 8.59 4.90
CA ALA A 497 -4.66 8.00 3.80
C ALA A 497 -3.82 7.91 2.52
N LEU A 498 -3.95 6.80 1.78
CA LEU A 498 -3.43 6.65 0.41
C LEU A 498 -4.31 7.36 -0.65
N SER A 499 -5.08 8.36 -0.23
CA SER A 499 -5.90 9.20 -1.09
C SER A 499 -6.15 10.55 -0.46
N LEU A 500 -6.19 11.59 -1.28
CA LEU A 500 -6.42 12.95 -0.83
C LEU A 500 -7.86 13.37 -1.07
N LYS A 501 -8.59 13.72 -0.01
CA LYS A 501 -9.91 14.35 -0.13
C LYS A 501 -9.74 15.85 -0.40
N LEU A 502 -10.25 16.33 -1.53
CA LEU A 502 -10.24 17.74 -1.92
C LEU A 502 -11.66 18.26 -2.07
N GLY A 503 -11.92 19.41 -1.45
CA GLY A 503 -13.10 20.22 -1.72
C GLY A 503 -12.80 21.28 -2.79
N PHE A 504 -13.81 21.63 -3.57
CA PHE A 504 -13.75 22.72 -4.54
C PHE A 504 -14.94 23.62 -4.30
N ASN A 505 -14.66 24.85 -3.86
CA ASN A 505 -15.66 25.90 -3.83
C ASN A 505 -15.81 26.44 -5.25
N ALA A 506 -17.00 26.29 -5.80
CA ALA A 506 -17.30 26.75 -7.15
C ALA A 506 -18.29 27.94 -7.15
N ASN A 507 -18.95 28.21 -6.00
CA ASN A 507 -19.82 29.34 -5.67
C ASN A 507 -19.90 29.53 -4.13
N ARG A 508 -20.32 30.71 -3.63
CA ARG A 508 -20.11 31.14 -2.22
C ARG A 508 -20.52 30.15 -1.12
N ASP A 509 -21.50 29.26 -1.34
CA ASP A 509 -22.08 28.43 -0.28
C ASP A 509 -21.96 26.90 -0.48
N GLU A 510 -21.41 26.41 -1.60
CA GLU A 510 -21.35 24.96 -1.89
C GLU A 510 -19.91 24.47 -2.15
N VAL A 511 -19.55 23.36 -1.48
CA VAL A 511 -18.25 22.70 -1.61
C VAL A 511 -18.46 21.34 -2.26
N PHE A 512 -17.91 21.16 -3.45
CA PHE A 512 -17.92 19.88 -4.14
C PHE A 512 -16.69 19.07 -3.73
N GLU A 513 -16.89 17.88 -3.19
CA GLU A 513 -15.79 17.05 -2.71
C GLU A 513 -15.47 15.92 -3.69
N THR A 514 -14.18 15.61 -3.81
CA THR A 514 -13.71 14.43 -4.53
C THR A 514 -12.51 13.81 -3.82
N THR A 515 -12.28 12.52 -4.07
CA THR A 515 -11.16 11.79 -3.49
C THR A 515 -10.17 11.42 -4.59
N ILE A 516 -8.93 11.87 -4.45
CA ILE A 516 -7.85 11.68 -5.41
C ILE A 516 -6.90 10.59 -4.92
N ASP A 517 -7.05 9.42 -5.51
CA ASP A 517 -6.06 8.34 -5.37
C ASP A 517 -4.97 8.39 -6.44
N TYR A 518 -3.98 7.51 -6.34
CA TYR A 518 -2.86 7.46 -7.28
C TYR A 518 -3.32 7.26 -8.72
N ASN A 519 -4.27 6.34 -8.97
CA ASN A 519 -4.72 6.03 -10.32
C ASN A 519 -5.39 7.24 -10.98
N LEU A 520 -6.27 7.94 -10.24
CA LEU A 520 -6.88 9.17 -10.73
C LEU A 520 -5.84 10.28 -10.90
N PHE A 521 -4.90 10.42 -9.96
CA PHE A 521 -3.82 11.38 -10.06
C PHE A 521 -2.95 11.17 -11.31
N GLU A 522 -2.57 9.92 -11.59
CA GLU A 522 -1.79 9.56 -12.77
C GLU A 522 -2.56 9.89 -14.06
N LEU A 523 -3.87 9.60 -14.10
CA LEU A 523 -4.71 9.96 -15.22
C LEU A 523 -4.80 11.49 -15.40
N LEU A 524 -5.03 12.25 -14.32
CA LEU A 524 -5.06 13.72 -14.37
C LEU A 524 -3.71 14.31 -14.83
N TYR A 525 -2.61 13.69 -14.43
CA TYR A 525 -1.27 14.06 -14.89
C TYR A 525 -1.11 13.80 -16.40
N LYS A 526 -1.57 12.65 -16.90
CA LYS A 526 -1.60 12.34 -18.34
C LYS A 526 -2.48 13.34 -19.10
N ILE A 527 -3.67 13.67 -18.58
CA ILE A 527 -4.60 14.65 -19.16
C ILE A 527 -3.95 16.03 -19.25
N GLY A 528 -3.28 16.47 -18.18
CA GLY A 528 -2.54 17.72 -18.17
C GLY A 528 -1.45 17.81 -19.24
N ASN A 529 -0.92 16.65 -19.67
CA ASN A 529 0.06 16.50 -20.74
C ASN A 529 -0.56 16.19 -22.12
N GLY A 530 -1.87 16.40 -22.28
CA GLY A 530 -2.56 16.29 -23.58
C GLY A 530 -3.20 14.93 -23.86
N TYR A 531 -3.17 13.98 -22.92
CA TYR A 531 -3.95 12.76 -23.04
C TYR A 531 -5.45 13.05 -22.99
N ARG A 532 -6.24 12.40 -23.83
CA ARG A 532 -7.70 12.50 -23.81
C ARG A 532 -8.29 11.22 -23.22
N PRO A 533 -9.03 11.30 -22.09
CA PRO A 533 -9.63 10.12 -21.47
C PRO A 533 -10.58 9.41 -22.42
N ASN A 534 -10.51 8.10 -22.44
CA ASN A 534 -11.42 7.25 -23.18
C ASN A 534 -12.60 6.80 -22.29
N ARG A 535 -13.50 5.97 -22.83
CA ARG A 535 -14.68 5.48 -22.09
C ARG A 535 -14.29 4.58 -20.91
N GLU A 536 -13.27 3.75 -21.05
CA GLU A 536 -12.79 2.86 -19.98
C GLU A 536 -12.17 3.67 -18.85
N ASP A 537 -11.40 4.72 -19.15
CA ASP A 537 -10.84 5.63 -18.13
C ASP A 537 -11.95 6.28 -17.29
N LYS A 538 -12.99 6.81 -17.97
CA LYS A 538 -14.16 7.40 -17.30
C LYS A 538 -14.94 6.39 -16.47
N GLN A 539 -15.09 5.16 -16.96
CA GLN A 539 -15.74 4.07 -16.22
C GLN A 539 -14.93 3.65 -14.99
N ARG A 540 -13.61 3.58 -15.10
CA ARG A 540 -12.70 3.27 -13.98
C ARG A 540 -12.76 4.35 -12.89
N HIS A 541 -12.99 5.61 -13.27
CA HIS A 541 -13.08 6.75 -12.37
C HIS A 541 -14.50 7.34 -12.33
N LEU A 542 -15.53 6.48 -12.24
CA LEU A 542 -16.94 6.89 -12.29
C LEU A 542 -17.31 7.95 -11.23
N SER A 543 -16.82 7.80 -9.99
CA SER A 543 -17.09 8.78 -8.93
C SER A 543 -16.54 10.16 -9.27
N PHE A 544 -15.39 10.22 -9.93
CA PHE A 544 -14.81 11.46 -10.40
C PHE A 544 -15.58 12.03 -11.60
N ASP A 545 -16.01 11.19 -12.54
CA ASP A 545 -16.83 11.65 -13.67
C ASP A 545 -18.18 12.23 -13.19
N VAL A 546 -18.81 11.59 -12.19
CA VAL A 546 -20.01 12.12 -11.51
C VAL A 546 -19.72 13.46 -10.84
N PHE A 547 -18.58 13.59 -10.13
CA PHE A 547 -18.14 14.86 -9.55
C PHE A 547 -17.98 15.95 -10.63
N ILE A 548 -17.37 15.65 -11.78
CA ILE A 548 -17.23 16.60 -12.89
C ILE A 548 -18.59 17.03 -13.44
N GLN A 549 -19.55 16.10 -13.56
CA GLN A 549 -20.90 16.42 -14.01
C GLN A 549 -21.64 17.31 -13.00
N GLN A 550 -21.55 17.01 -11.71
CA GLN A 550 -22.16 17.79 -10.62
C GLN A 550 -21.59 19.21 -10.58
N ILE A 551 -20.25 19.35 -10.50
CA ILE A 551 -19.62 20.67 -10.42
C ILE A 551 -19.88 21.49 -11.69
N SER A 552 -19.93 20.85 -12.86
CA SER A 552 -20.29 21.55 -14.10
C SER A 552 -21.75 22.00 -14.08
N ARG A 553 -22.69 21.14 -13.66
CA ARG A 553 -24.12 21.48 -13.66
C ARG A 553 -24.46 22.56 -12.65
N ASP A 554 -23.96 22.42 -11.43
CA ASP A 554 -24.42 23.20 -10.28
C ASP A 554 -23.63 24.50 -10.12
N ALA A 555 -22.33 24.48 -10.39
CA ALA A 555 -21.52 25.70 -10.41
C ALA A 555 -21.63 26.50 -11.71
N GLY A 556 -21.91 25.82 -12.84
CA GLY A 556 -22.10 26.45 -14.15
C GLY A 556 -23.49 27.09 -14.34
N ARG A 557 -24.37 27.00 -13.35
CA ARG A 557 -25.74 27.50 -13.45
C ARG A 557 -25.73 29.02 -13.67
N MET A 558 -26.34 29.46 -14.78
CA MET A 558 -26.37 30.87 -15.24
C MET A 558 -25.01 31.45 -15.69
N MET A 559 -23.99 30.63 -15.91
CA MET A 559 -22.74 31.05 -16.56
C MET A 559 -22.89 31.07 -18.08
N ASP A 560 -22.04 31.85 -18.76
CA ASP A 560 -22.03 31.93 -20.21
C ASP A 560 -21.55 30.61 -20.84
N LEU A 561 -22.22 30.19 -21.92
CA LEU A 561 -21.80 29.04 -22.73
C LEU A 561 -21.06 29.51 -23.98
N THR A 562 -19.91 28.89 -24.27
CA THR A 562 -19.17 29.09 -25.51
C THR A 562 -19.34 27.89 -26.43
N PHE A 563 -19.68 28.13 -27.68
CA PHE A 563 -19.79 27.13 -28.73
C PHE A 563 -18.66 27.36 -29.73
N GLN A 564 -17.80 26.36 -29.92
CA GLN A 564 -16.64 26.46 -30.80
C GLN A 564 -16.69 25.38 -31.88
N GLN A 565 -16.57 25.79 -33.14
CA GLN A 565 -16.47 24.85 -34.24
C GLN A 565 -15.11 24.13 -34.23
N THR A 566 -15.12 22.80 -34.26
CA THR A 566 -13.92 21.94 -34.26
C THR A 566 -13.52 21.43 -35.65
N SER A 567 -14.42 21.52 -36.63
CA SER A 567 -14.19 21.06 -38.00
C SER A 567 -14.57 22.16 -39.02
N GLY A 568 -13.60 22.61 -39.84
CA GLY A 568 -13.81 23.66 -40.84
C GLY A 568 -12.54 24.49 -41.11
N LYS A 569 -12.55 25.33 -42.16
CA LYS A 569 -11.45 26.28 -42.47
C LYS A 569 -11.48 27.51 -41.55
N SER A 570 -12.64 27.88 -41.01
CA SER A 570 -12.80 28.91 -39.98
C SER A 570 -13.13 28.24 -38.63
N LYS A 571 -12.61 28.81 -37.54
CA LYS A 571 -12.87 28.37 -36.16
C LYS A 571 -13.84 29.34 -35.51
N ASP A 572 -15.05 29.41 -36.08
CA ASP A 572 -16.08 30.33 -35.61
C ASP A 572 -16.45 30.01 -34.15
N ARG A 573 -16.65 31.06 -33.36
CA ARG A 573 -17.00 30.97 -31.95
C ARG A 573 -18.29 31.73 -31.69
N TYR A 574 -19.11 31.20 -30.81
CA TYR A 574 -20.35 31.81 -30.39
C TYR A 574 -20.47 31.76 -28.88
N LYS A 575 -21.16 32.74 -28.30
CA LYS A 575 -21.36 32.86 -26.87
C LYS A 575 -22.84 33.03 -26.57
N LEU A 576 -23.38 32.18 -25.69
CA LEU A 576 -24.71 32.34 -25.10
C LEU A 576 -24.53 32.92 -23.69
N SER A 577 -25.02 34.13 -23.47
CA SER A 577 -24.93 34.82 -22.17
C SER A 577 -26.32 34.99 -21.56
N TYR A 578 -26.41 34.98 -20.23
CA TYR A 578 -27.67 35.25 -19.52
C TYR A 578 -27.54 36.52 -18.69
N THR A 579 -28.41 37.49 -18.94
CA THR A 579 -28.46 38.73 -18.16
C THR A 579 -29.76 38.81 -17.38
N VAL A 580 -29.67 38.99 -16.06
CA VAL A 580 -30.83 39.11 -15.17
C VAL A 580 -31.71 40.28 -15.64
N GLY A 581 -32.97 39.99 -15.95
CA GLY A 581 -33.94 40.98 -16.45
C GLY A 581 -33.95 41.20 -17.97
N LEU A 582 -32.90 40.79 -18.70
CA LEU A 582 -32.82 40.91 -20.17
C LEU A 582 -32.92 39.56 -20.91
N GLY A 583 -32.76 38.44 -20.21
CA GLY A 583 -32.88 37.10 -20.79
C GLY A 583 -31.59 36.58 -21.40
N TYR A 584 -31.70 35.71 -22.40
CA TYR A 584 -30.56 35.07 -23.07
C TYR A 584 -30.17 35.82 -24.35
N GLU A 585 -28.87 36.00 -24.57
CA GLU A 585 -28.30 36.61 -25.77
C GLU A 585 -27.29 35.67 -26.43
N PHE A 586 -27.37 35.49 -27.75
CA PHE A 586 -26.44 34.65 -28.52
C PHE A 586 -25.64 35.51 -29.50
N THR A 587 -24.33 35.63 -29.26
CA THR A 587 -23.42 36.47 -30.05
C THR A 587 -22.33 35.64 -30.72
N LYS A 588 -21.84 36.10 -31.88
CA LYS A 588 -20.64 35.54 -32.50
C LYS A 588 -19.41 36.25 -31.90
N GLU A 589 -18.42 35.47 -31.46
CA GLU A 589 -17.13 36.00 -31.02
C GLU A 589 -16.16 36.01 -32.21
N ASP A 590 -15.42 37.11 -32.37
CA ASP A 590 -14.43 37.29 -33.43
C ASP A 590 -13.16 36.43 -33.25
#